data_AF-A0A392NFC4-F1
#
_entry.id   AF-A0A392NFC4-F1
#
_cell.length_a   1.000
_cell.length_b   1.000
_cell.length_c   1.000
_cell.angle_alpha   90.00
_cell.angle_beta   90.00
_cell.angle_gamma   90.00
#
_symmetry.space_group_name_H-M   'P 1'
#
loop_
_entity.id
_entity.type
_entity.pdbx_description
1 polymer ?
#
loop_
_entity_poly.entity_id
_entity_poly.type
_entity_poly.pdbx_seq_one_letter_code
_entity_poly.pdbx_strand_id
1 'polypeptide(L)'
;MLMAYDNRIFAFEIAVKEAEHLNWGPRLRIAMGMAYCLQHMHELDPPMVHTNLSSSVVHLTDDHAAKISDLSFSYEIDSSEKKPDGKKHNDMMQSTSPASNVYSFGVLLFEIVTGRIPYSVDNSSHENWASHYLKWDKPLKEMVDSTLTSYKEDQVEQVAELIRVCVDPDSEKRPRMNEVSERLREITKMSPEFAVPKLSPLWWAEIEISSA
;
A
#
# COMPACT_ATOMS: atom_id res chain seq x y z
N MET A 1 -17.60 -31.36 15.07
CA MET A 1 -18.19 -30.00 15.10
C MET A 1 -17.02 -29.04 15.26
N LEU A 2 -16.40 -28.68 14.14
CA LEU A 2 -15.19 -27.86 14.07
C LEU A 2 -15.60 -26.40 14.20
N MET A 3 -15.22 -25.75 15.31
CA MET A 3 -15.18 -24.29 15.40
C MET A 3 -13.76 -23.88 15.02
N ALA A 4 -13.56 -23.53 13.75
CA ALA A 4 -12.36 -22.84 13.31
C ALA A 4 -12.40 -21.43 13.90
N TYR A 5 -11.46 -21.12 14.81
CA TYR A 5 -11.28 -19.75 15.26
C TYR A 5 -10.57 -18.96 14.16
N ASP A 6 -11.22 -17.86 13.84
CA ASP A 6 -11.08 -16.99 12.69
C ASP A 6 -9.72 -16.25 12.73
N ASN A 7 -8.69 -16.90 12.21
CA ASN A 7 -7.54 -16.22 11.64
C ASN A 7 -8.08 -15.40 10.47
N ARG A 8 -8.45 -14.13 10.69
CA ARG A 8 -8.83 -13.18 9.64
C ARG A 8 -7.60 -12.77 8.82
N ILE A 9 -6.98 -13.77 8.23
CA ILE A 9 -6.28 -13.73 6.96
C ILE A 9 -7.39 -13.36 5.97
N PHE A 10 -7.35 -12.20 5.33
CA PHE A 10 -7.69 -12.00 3.93
C PHE A 10 -7.46 -10.54 3.56
N ALA A 11 -6.82 -10.36 2.41
CA ALA A 11 -6.58 -9.15 1.64
C ALA A 11 -7.53 -7.97 1.96
N PHE A 12 -7.00 -6.75 1.89
CA PHE A 12 -7.74 -5.47 1.97
C PHE A 12 -9.08 -5.45 1.20
N GLU A 13 -9.21 -6.29 0.17
CA GLU A 13 -10.46 -6.71 -0.51
C GLU A 13 -11.64 -7.08 0.39
N ILE A 14 -11.42 -7.78 1.51
CA ILE A 14 -12.47 -8.20 2.45
C ILE A 14 -12.72 -7.13 3.52
N ALA A 15 -11.70 -6.40 3.97
CA ALA A 15 -11.91 -5.31 4.94
C ALA A 15 -12.78 -4.18 4.36
N VAL A 16 -12.67 -3.89 3.07
CA VAL A 16 -13.55 -2.92 2.39
C VAL A 16 -14.96 -3.48 2.15
N LYS A 17 -15.13 -4.82 2.11
CA LYS A 17 -16.42 -5.45 1.75
C LYS A 17 -17.24 -6.02 2.92
N GLU A 18 -16.62 -6.53 3.99
CA GLU A 18 -17.34 -7.30 5.03
C GLU A 18 -17.03 -6.93 6.49
N ALA A 19 -15.94 -6.20 6.80
CA ALA A 19 -15.58 -5.88 8.18
C ALA A 19 -15.55 -4.37 8.41
N GLU A 20 -16.55 -3.85 9.12
CA GLU A 20 -16.57 -2.53 9.80
C GLU A 20 -16.12 -1.34 8.95
N HIS A 21 -17.07 -0.51 8.49
CA HIS A 21 -16.82 0.73 7.77
C HIS A 21 -15.66 1.56 8.37
N LEU A 22 -14.45 1.39 7.82
CA LEU A 22 -13.27 2.12 8.26
C LEU A 22 -13.48 3.60 7.96
N ASN A 23 -13.53 4.41 9.00
CA ASN A 23 -13.64 5.85 8.85
C ASN A 23 -12.30 6.48 8.43
N TRP A 24 -12.27 7.79 8.21
CA TRP A 24 -11.11 8.49 7.66
C TRP A 24 -9.81 8.32 8.48
N GLY A 25 -9.91 8.38 9.81
CA GLY A 25 -8.75 8.23 10.70
C GLY A 25 -8.03 6.87 10.58
N PRO A 26 -8.74 5.74 10.76
CA PRO A 26 -8.18 4.40 10.54
C PRO A 26 -7.58 4.21 9.13
N ARG A 27 -8.23 4.73 8.08
CA ARG A 27 -7.70 4.69 6.70
C ARG A 27 -6.34 5.36 6.58
N LEU A 28 -6.20 6.55 7.17
CA LEU A 28 -4.92 7.26 7.21
C LEU A 28 -3.87 6.55 8.07
N ARG A 29 -4.29 5.86 9.14
CA ARG A 29 -3.39 5.03 9.96
C ARG A 29 -2.79 3.89 9.13
N ILE A 30 -3.62 3.21 8.35
CA ILE A 30 -3.20 2.13 7.45
C ILE A 30 -2.19 2.65 6.43
N ALA A 31 -2.52 3.76 5.75
CA ALA A 31 -1.64 4.39 4.77
C ALA A 31 -0.28 4.79 5.38
N MET A 32 -0.26 5.36 6.59
CA MET A 32 0.99 5.69 7.27
C MET A 32 1.81 4.45 7.64
N GLY A 33 1.16 3.40 8.16
CA GLY A 33 1.84 2.15 8.49
C GLY A 33 2.55 1.54 7.27
N MET A 34 1.88 1.56 6.12
CA MET A 34 2.47 1.13 4.85
C MET A 34 3.64 2.03 4.41
N ALA A 35 3.47 3.35 4.50
CA ALA A 35 4.51 4.31 4.12
C ALA A 35 5.79 4.13 4.94
N TYR A 36 5.66 3.98 6.27
CA TYR A 36 6.80 3.74 7.15
C TYR A 36 7.47 2.38 6.92
N CYS A 37 6.69 1.34 6.67
CA CYS A 37 7.23 0.03 6.35
C CYS A 37 8.07 0.08 5.07
N LEU A 38 7.53 0.65 3.99
CA LEU A 38 8.23 0.77 2.70
C LEU A 38 9.44 1.69 2.78
N GLN A 39 9.34 2.81 3.51
CA GLN A 39 10.50 3.67 3.78
C GLN A 39 11.62 2.87 4.45
N HIS A 40 11.31 2.16 5.54
CA HIS A 40 12.31 1.38 6.26
C HIS A 40 12.98 0.35 5.36
N MET A 41 12.22 -0.35 4.53
CA MET A 41 12.75 -1.33 3.57
C MET A 41 13.69 -0.70 2.54
N HIS A 42 13.36 0.48 2.01
CA HIS A 42 14.17 1.19 1.03
C HIS A 42 15.44 1.80 1.61
N GLU A 43 15.47 2.05 2.93
CA GLU A 43 16.64 2.58 3.65
C GLU A 43 17.62 1.49 4.12
N LEU A 44 17.29 0.20 3.92
CA LEU A 44 18.22 -0.91 4.19
C LEU A 44 19.44 -0.89 3.26
N ASP A 45 20.52 -1.56 3.67
CA ASP A 45 21.72 -1.74 2.87
C ASP A 45 22.04 -3.25 2.74
N PRO A 46 21.76 -3.89 1.57
CA PRO A 46 21.18 -3.28 0.36
C PRO A 46 19.66 -3.00 0.49
N PRO A 47 19.11 -2.04 -0.28
CA PRO A 47 17.68 -1.75 -0.28
C PRO A 47 16.83 -2.97 -0.63
N MET A 48 15.72 -3.12 0.09
CA MET A 48 14.77 -4.20 -0.11
C MET A 48 13.52 -3.69 -0.84
N VAL A 49 13.22 -4.28 -2.00
CA VAL A 49 12.06 -3.91 -2.81
C VAL A 49 11.00 -5.02 -2.76
N HIS A 50 9.74 -4.62 -2.61
CA HIS A 50 8.61 -5.54 -2.58
C HIS A 50 8.18 -5.87 -4.01
N THR A 51 8.25 -7.14 -4.42
CA THR A 51 8.07 -7.48 -5.84
C THR A 51 6.61 -7.53 -6.28
N ASN A 52 5.68 -7.66 -5.34
CA ASN A 52 4.24 -7.77 -5.62
C ASN A 52 3.39 -6.92 -4.66
N LEU A 53 3.71 -5.62 -4.53
CA LEU A 53 3.00 -4.74 -3.60
C LEU A 53 1.59 -4.42 -4.13
N SER A 54 0.56 -4.96 -3.49
CA SER A 54 -0.86 -4.79 -3.81
C SER A 54 -1.73 -4.92 -2.56
N SER A 55 -3.05 -4.74 -2.70
CA SER A 55 -4.00 -4.86 -1.58
C SER A 55 -4.09 -6.29 -1.04
N SER A 56 -3.69 -7.30 -1.82
CA SER A 56 -3.74 -8.70 -1.39
C SER A 56 -2.71 -9.05 -0.31
N VAL A 57 -1.61 -8.30 -0.25
CA VAL A 57 -0.50 -8.53 0.69
C VAL A 57 -0.55 -7.57 1.89
N VAL A 58 -1.51 -6.64 1.94
CA VAL A 58 -1.70 -5.73 3.07
C VAL A 58 -2.75 -6.31 4.01
N HIS A 59 -2.31 -6.66 5.22
CA HIS A 59 -3.16 -7.15 6.30
C HIS A 59 -3.42 -6.07 7.33
N LEU A 60 -4.60 -6.13 7.94
CA LEU A 60 -4.97 -5.25 9.04
C LEU A 60 -4.96 -6.04 10.34
N THR A 61 -4.49 -5.38 11.39
CA THR A 61 -4.63 -5.84 12.77
C THR A 61 -5.95 -5.38 13.36
N ASP A 62 -6.35 -5.97 14.50
CA ASP A 62 -7.58 -5.61 15.20
C ASP A 62 -7.62 -4.13 15.61
N ASP A 63 -6.46 -3.49 15.78
CA ASP A 63 -6.38 -2.06 16.07
C ASP A 63 -6.28 -1.18 14.82
N HIS A 64 -6.52 -1.73 13.63
CA HIS A 64 -6.45 -1.03 12.33
C HIS A 64 -5.05 -0.50 11.96
N ALA A 65 -3.99 -1.19 12.39
CA ALA A 65 -2.65 -0.98 11.85
C ALA A 65 -2.36 -1.94 10.70
N ALA A 66 -1.59 -1.47 9.71
CA ALA A 66 -1.19 -2.25 8.54
C ALA A 66 0.00 -3.18 8.83
N LYS A 67 -0.01 -4.35 8.21
CA LYS A 67 1.10 -5.31 8.14
C LYS A 67 1.23 -5.77 6.68
N ILE A 68 2.41 -5.56 6.08
CA ILE A 68 2.70 -6.06 4.73
C ILE A 68 3.22 -7.51 4.87
N SER A 69 2.54 -8.46 4.25
CA SER A 69 2.93 -9.87 4.18
C SER A 69 3.56 -10.21 2.83
N ASP A 70 3.89 -11.49 2.63
CA ASP A 70 4.53 -12.02 1.43
C ASP A 70 5.90 -11.37 1.17
N LEU A 71 6.90 -11.91 1.86
CA LEU A 71 8.29 -11.46 1.80
C LEU A 71 8.99 -11.87 0.49
N SER A 72 8.26 -11.91 -0.63
CA SER A 72 8.86 -11.99 -1.96
C SER A 72 9.59 -10.68 -2.23
N PHE A 73 10.86 -10.65 -1.85
CA PHE A 73 11.72 -9.48 -1.99
C PHE A 73 12.81 -9.73 -3.02
N SER A 74 13.11 -8.70 -3.79
CA SER A 74 14.31 -8.63 -4.61
C SER A 74 15.28 -7.65 -3.98
N TYR A 75 16.56 -8.01 -3.93
CA TYR A 75 17.63 -7.08 -3.62
C TYR A 75 17.96 -6.27 -4.87
N GLU A 76 18.16 -4.97 -4.75
CA GLU A 76 18.84 -4.23 -5.80
C GLU A 76 20.29 -4.68 -5.84
N ILE A 77 20.65 -5.52 -6.82
CA ILE A 77 22.04 -5.83 -7.10
C ILE A 77 22.56 -4.67 -7.94
N ASP A 78 23.50 -3.92 -7.38
CA ASP A 78 24.20 -2.83 -8.08
C ASP A 78 24.76 -3.38 -9.40
N SER A 79 24.23 -2.88 -10.51
CA SER A 79 24.47 -3.42 -11.86
C SER A 79 25.83 -3.01 -12.43
N SER A 80 26.90 -3.22 -11.65
CA SER A 80 28.28 -3.01 -12.09
C SER A 80 28.92 -4.24 -12.74
N GLU A 81 28.25 -5.41 -12.77
CA GLU A 81 28.73 -6.58 -13.51
C GLU A 81 27.98 -6.77 -14.85
N LYS A 82 28.62 -6.30 -15.92
CA LYS A 82 28.32 -6.75 -17.29
C LYS A 82 28.46 -8.28 -17.37
N LYS A 83 27.36 -9.01 -17.51
CA LYS A 83 27.40 -10.37 -18.07
C LYS A 83 26.95 -10.36 -19.53
N PRO A 84 27.76 -10.92 -20.45
CA PRO A 84 27.35 -11.16 -21.82
C PRO A 84 26.68 -12.53 -21.86
N ASP A 85 25.36 -12.59 -22.06
CA ASP A 85 24.85 -13.44 -23.15
C ASP A 85 23.36 -13.21 -23.40
N GLY A 86 23.03 -13.13 -24.68
CA GLY A 86 21.68 -12.89 -25.15
C GLY A 86 20.80 -14.12 -25.01
N LYS A 87 19.86 -14.08 -24.05
CA LYS A 87 18.56 -14.74 -24.18
C LYS A 87 17.48 -13.82 -23.65
N LYS A 88 16.74 -13.19 -24.58
CA LYS A 88 15.50 -12.48 -24.30
C LYS A 88 14.46 -13.51 -23.84
N HIS A 89 14.37 -13.74 -22.53
CA HIS A 89 13.13 -14.22 -21.95
C HIS A 89 12.18 -13.03 -21.87
N ASN A 90 11.16 -13.09 -22.71
CA ASN A 90 10.05 -12.16 -22.76
C ASN A 90 9.08 -12.49 -21.62
N ASP A 91 9.50 -12.26 -20.38
CA ASP A 91 8.58 -12.16 -19.26
C ASP A 91 8.52 -10.71 -18.82
N MET A 92 7.28 -10.25 -18.67
CA MET A 92 6.83 -8.94 -18.22
C MET A 92 7.20 -8.74 -16.75
N MET A 93 8.50 -8.87 -16.43
CA MET A 93 9.06 -8.57 -15.13
C MET A 93 8.93 -7.06 -14.97
N GLN A 94 7.86 -6.63 -14.29
CA GLN A 94 7.80 -5.29 -13.72
C GLN A 94 9.18 -5.05 -13.09
N SER A 95 9.89 -4.03 -13.56
CA SER A 95 11.19 -3.67 -13.01
C SER A 95 11.01 -3.45 -11.51
N THR A 96 11.47 -4.39 -10.69
CA THR A 96 11.39 -4.31 -9.24
C THR A 96 12.39 -3.27 -8.78
N SER A 97 11.91 -2.06 -8.51
CA SER A 97 12.72 -0.93 -8.03
C SER A 97 12.01 -0.17 -6.89
N PRO A 98 12.71 0.65 -6.11
CA PRO A 98 12.09 1.55 -5.15
C PRO A 98 10.98 2.40 -5.80
N ALA A 99 11.19 2.86 -7.03
CA ALA A 99 10.19 3.63 -7.78
C ALA A 99 8.95 2.82 -8.20
N SER A 100 9.05 1.50 -8.38
CA SER A 100 7.86 0.64 -8.60
C SER A 100 7.05 0.50 -7.31
N ASN A 101 7.72 0.38 -6.15
CA ASN A 101 7.05 0.38 -4.85
C ASN A 101 6.31 1.70 -4.58
N VAL A 102 6.90 2.85 -4.93
CA VAL A 102 6.26 4.16 -4.80
C VAL A 102 4.99 4.24 -5.64
N TYR A 103 5.05 3.74 -6.88
CA TYR A 103 3.87 3.65 -7.75
C TYR A 103 2.78 2.79 -7.09
N SER A 104 3.10 1.55 -6.70
CA SER A 104 2.18 0.63 -6.03
C SER A 104 1.58 1.22 -4.75
N PHE A 105 2.38 1.95 -3.97
CA PHE A 105 1.88 2.68 -2.80
C PHE A 105 0.85 3.75 -3.18
N GLY A 106 1.11 4.53 -4.24
CA GLY A 106 0.14 5.52 -4.74
C GLY A 106 -1.19 4.89 -5.15
N VAL A 107 -1.16 3.69 -5.74
CA VAL A 107 -2.36 2.88 -6.06
C VAL A 107 -3.13 2.54 -4.80
N LEU A 108 -2.44 2.02 -3.80
CA LEU A 108 -3.05 1.57 -2.55
C LEU A 108 -3.61 2.75 -1.76
N LEU A 109 -2.93 3.89 -1.78
CA LEU A 109 -3.43 5.12 -1.15
C LEU A 109 -4.73 5.60 -1.81
N PHE A 110 -4.84 5.47 -3.14
CA PHE A 110 -6.08 5.74 -3.85
C PHE A 110 -7.20 4.74 -3.50
N GLU A 111 -6.89 3.44 -3.42
CA GLU A 111 -7.82 2.40 -2.96
C GLU A 111 -8.39 2.73 -1.57
N ILE A 112 -7.51 3.12 -0.65
CA ILE A 112 -7.87 3.54 0.71
C ILE A 112 -8.85 4.72 0.69
N VAL A 113 -8.58 5.76 -0.11
CA VAL A 113 -9.42 6.97 -0.15
C VAL A 113 -10.79 6.71 -0.78
N THR A 114 -10.83 5.91 -1.85
CA THR A 114 -12.05 5.71 -2.65
C THR A 114 -12.87 4.51 -2.22
N GLY A 115 -12.29 3.58 -1.46
CA GLY A 115 -12.91 2.29 -1.16
C GLY A 115 -13.15 1.42 -2.40
N ARG A 116 -12.44 1.70 -3.51
CA ARG A 116 -12.60 1.02 -4.79
C ARG A 116 -11.28 0.41 -5.23
N ILE A 117 -11.35 -0.80 -5.76
CA ILE A 117 -10.20 -1.49 -6.35
C ILE A 117 -10.15 -1.10 -7.83
N PRO A 118 -9.06 -0.47 -8.31
CA PRO A 118 -8.96 0.02 -9.69
C PRO A 118 -9.16 -1.07 -10.75
N TYR A 119 -8.94 -2.34 -10.40
CA TYR A 119 -9.02 -3.47 -11.32
C TYR A 119 -10.40 -4.14 -11.39
N SER A 120 -11.40 -3.69 -10.64
CA SER A 120 -12.68 -4.43 -10.50
C SER A 120 -13.81 -3.99 -11.43
N VAL A 121 -13.58 -3.04 -12.36
CA VAL A 121 -14.63 -2.56 -13.27
C VAL A 121 -14.19 -2.73 -14.72
N ASP A 122 -14.64 -3.84 -15.29
CA ASP A 122 -14.57 -4.23 -16.70
C ASP A 122 -13.23 -4.83 -17.18
N ASN A 123 -13.26 -6.14 -17.45
CA ASN A 123 -12.20 -6.94 -18.06
C ASN A 123 -11.92 -6.57 -19.53
N SER A 124 -12.23 -5.35 -19.98
CA SER A 124 -12.21 -4.97 -21.40
C SER A 124 -11.10 -4.00 -21.80
N SER A 125 -10.38 -3.39 -20.86
CA SER A 125 -9.09 -2.75 -21.18
C SER A 125 -8.09 -2.85 -20.04
N HIS A 126 -7.00 -3.58 -20.28
CA HIS A 126 -5.74 -3.47 -19.55
C HIS A 126 -5.06 -2.09 -19.79
N GLU A 127 -5.84 -1.03 -20.01
CA GLU A 127 -5.35 0.33 -20.14
C GLU A 127 -5.11 0.89 -18.75
N ASN A 128 -3.84 0.86 -18.36
CA ASN A 128 -3.23 1.46 -17.18
C ASN A 128 -4.15 2.48 -16.47
N TRP A 129 -4.93 2.02 -15.48
CA TRP A 129 -5.92 2.84 -14.78
C TRP A 129 -5.30 4.09 -14.13
N ALA A 130 -4.01 4.05 -13.77
CA ALA A 130 -3.30 5.23 -13.28
C ALA A 130 -3.22 6.31 -14.37
N SER A 131 -3.10 5.91 -15.64
CA SER A 131 -3.25 6.82 -16.77
C SER A 131 -4.66 7.38 -16.89
N HIS A 132 -5.71 6.60 -16.56
CA HIS A 132 -7.07 7.13 -16.49
C HIS A 132 -7.25 8.12 -15.34
N TYR A 133 -6.76 7.81 -14.14
CA TYR A 133 -6.81 8.70 -12.98
C TYR A 133 -6.00 9.99 -13.20
N LEU A 134 -4.79 9.90 -13.76
CA LEU A 134 -3.97 11.06 -14.11
C LEU A 134 -4.58 11.93 -15.22
N LYS A 135 -5.34 11.33 -16.14
CA LYS A 135 -6.14 12.04 -17.16
C LYS A 135 -7.49 12.51 -16.64
N TRP A 136 -7.88 12.08 -15.44
CA TRP A 136 -9.19 12.38 -14.89
C TRP A 136 -9.19 13.81 -14.38
N ASP A 137 -9.87 14.69 -15.10
CA ASP A 137 -9.97 16.12 -14.76
C ASP A 137 -10.90 16.39 -13.56
N LYS A 138 -11.41 15.34 -12.91
CA LYS A 138 -12.24 15.47 -11.71
C LYS A 138 -11.39 15.41 -10.44
N PRO A 139 -11.69 16.26 -9.45
CA PRO A 139 -10.98 16.26 -8.18
C PRO A 139 -11.28 14.96 -7.40
N LEU A 140 -10.26 14.41 -6.72
CA LEU A 140 -10.38 13.18 -5.92
C LEU A 140 -11.52 13.25 -4.90
N LYS A 141 -11.86 14.46 -4.41
CA LYS A 141 -12.99 14.70 -3.50
C LYS A 141 -14.33 14.13 -3.98
N GLU A 142 -14.55 14.06 -5.30
CA GLU A 142 -15.78 13.49 -5.88
C GLU A 142 -15.77 11.95 -5.91
N MET A 143 -14.62 11.35 -5.65
CA MET A 143 -14.41 9.90 -5.67
C MET A 143 -14.17 9.33 -4.28
N VAL A 144 -14.12 10.19 -3.26
CA VAL A 144 -14.03 9.79 -1.85
C VAL A 144 -15.17 8.82 -1.54
N ASP A 145 -14.83 7.77 -0.81
CA ASP A 145 -15.77 6.74 -0.42
C ASP A 145 -17.00 7.33 0.27
N SER A 146 -18.18 7.12 -0.33
CA SER A 146 -19.46 7.63 0.18
C SER A 146 -19.88 7.02 1.52
N THR A 147 -19.20 5.96 1.98
CA THR A 147 -19.44 5.35 3.29
C THR A 147 -18.74 6.08 4.44
N LEU A 148 -17.83 7.02 4.15
CA LEU A 148 -17.18 7.83 5.17
C LEU A 148 -18.19 8.78 5.81
N THR A 149 -18.32 8.72 7.14
CA THR A 149 -19.22 9.62 7.87
C THR A 149 -18.65 11.03 8.02
N SER A 150 -17.32 11.17 7.96
CA SER A 150 -16.62 12.45 8.06
C SER A 150 -15.19 12.33 7.56
N TYR A 151 -14.74 13.32 6.81
CA TYR A 151 -13.35 13.50 6.41
C TYR A 151 -13.02 14.99 6.32
N LYS A 152 -11.74 15.32 6.28
CA LYS A 152 -11.29 16.70 6.11
C LYS A 152 -10.94 16.94 4.64
N GLU A 153 -11.59 17.90 4.00
CA GLU A 153 -11.41 18.17 2.56
C GLU A 153 -9.96 18.57 2.23
N ASP A 154 -9.30 19.34 3.10
CA ASP A 154 -7.90 19.73 2.95
C ASP A 154 -6.95 18.52 2.96
N GLN A 155 -7.24 17.51 3.77
CA GLN A 155 -6.45 16.28 3.79
C GLN A 155 -6.68 15.46 2.52
N VAL A 156 -7.91 15.40 2.02
CA VAL A 156 -8.22 14.70 0.76
C VAL A 156 -7.48 15.33 -0.42
N GLU A 157 -7.44 16.66 -0.49
CA GLU A 157 -6.76 17.37 -1.57
C GLU A 157 -5.23 17.14 -1.55
N GLN A 158 -4.62 17.23 -0.37
CA GLN A 158 -3.19 16.94 -0.20
C GLN A 158 -2.86 15.47 -0.49
N VAL A 159 -3.72 14.53 -0.07
CA VAL A 159 -3.57 13.11 -0.42
C VAL A 159 -3.72 12.90 -1.93
N ALA A 160 -4.61 13.63 -2.60
CA ALA A 160 -4.77 13.56 -4.05
C ALA A 160 -3.50 13.98 -4.79
N GLU A 161 -2.87 15.07 -4.36
CA GLU A 161 -1.59 15.52 -4.90
C GLU A 161 -0.51 14.46 -4.68
N LEU A 162 -0.43 13.89 -3.47
CA LEU A 162 0.53 12.85 -3.14
C LEU A 162 0.35 11.61 -4.04
N ILE A 163 -0.88 11.16 -4.25
CA ILE A 163 -1.18 10.05 -5.17
C ILE A 163 -0.66 10.39 -6.57
N ARG A 164 -0.95 11.59 -7.09
CA ARG A 164 -0.54 11.99 -8.45
C ARG A 164 0.96 11.93 -8.67
N VAL A 165 1.76 12.38 -7.71
CA VAL A 165 3.23 12.32 -7.82
C VAL A 165 3.77 10.90 -7.64
N CYS A 166 3.14 10.08 -6.79
CA CYS A 166 3.54 8.68 -6.63
C CYS A 166 3.28 7.83 -7.89
N VAL A 167 2.17 8.10 -8.59
CA VAL A 167 1.78 7.34 -9.79
C VAL A 167 2.27 7.95 -11.12
N ASP A 168 3.24 8.88 -11.08
CA ASP A 168 3.77 9.50 -12.31
C ASP A 168 4.25 8.42 -13.30
N PRO A 169 3.91 8.51 -14.61
CA PRO A 169 4.36 7.54 -15.61
C PRO A 169 5.89 7.45 -15.72
N ASP A 170 6.59 8.55 -15.41
CA ASP A 170 8.05 8.63 -15.40
C ASP A 170 8.59 8.25 -14.01
N SER A 171 9.32 7.12 -13.93
CA SER A 171 9.85 6.61 -12.66
C SER A 171 10.80 7.58 -11.97
N GLU A 172 11.53 8.38 -12.75
CA GLU A 172 12.54 9.32 -12.23
C GLU A 172 11.89 10.56 -11.59
N LYS A 173 10.61 10.81 -11.88
CA LYS A 173 9.85 11.91 -11.25
C LYS A 173 9.15 11.49 -9.96
N ARG A 174 9.06 10.19 -9.69
CA ARG A 174 8.43 9.69 -8.48
C ARG A 174 9.31 10.04 -7.28
N PRO A 175 8.71 10.52 -6.18
CA PRO A 175 9.45 10.79 -4.95
C PRO A 175 10.00 9.49 -4.35
N ARG A 176 10.99 9.62 -3.46
CA ARG A 176 11.44 8.51 -2.61
C ARG A 176 10.45 8.25 -1.48
N MET A 177 10.42 7.03 -0.94
CA MET A 177 9.48 6.69 0.13
C MET A 177 9.65 7.52 1.41
N ASN A 178 10.85 8.04 1.71
CA ASN A 178 11.06 8.97 2.83
C ASN A 178 10.39 10.34 2.59
N GLU A 179 10.37 10.83 1.35
CA GLU A 179 9.65 12.06 0.99
C GLU A 179 8.13 11.84 1.02
N VAL A 180 7.68 10.66 0.57
CA VAL A 180 6.26 10.25 0.63
C VAL A 180 5.77 10.16 2.07
N SER A 181 6.52 9.49 2.93
CA SER A 181 6.16 9.32 4.35
C SER A 181 6.18 10.64 5.10
N GLU A 182 7.10 11.55 4.76
CA GLU A 182 7.15 12.90 5.31
C GLU A 182 5.93 13.73 4.93
N ARG A 183 5.57 13.80 3.64
CA ARG A 183 4.36 14.51 3.19
C ARG A 183 3.10 13.92 3.83
N LEU A 184 2.99 12.59 3.85
CA LEU A 184 1.81 11.95 4.46
C LEU A 184 1.77 12.16 5.98
N ARG A 185 2.91 12.19 6.67
CA ARG A 185 3.01 12.59 8.10
C ARG A 185 2.57 14.03 8.31
N GLU A 186 2.89 14.95 7.40
CA GLU A 186 2.43 16.34 7.49
C GLU A 186 0.92 16.46 7.34
N ILE A 187 0.30 15.65 6.48
CA ILE A 187 -1.15 15.61 6.30
C ILE A 187 -1.85 15.01 7.52
N THR A 188 -1.35 13.86 8.00
CA THR A 188 -1.99 13.05 9.04
C THR A 188 -1.64 13.49 10.46
N LYS A 189 -0.51 14.19 10.63
CA LYS A 189 0.14 14.48 11.92
C LYS A 189 0.45 13.22 12.74
N MET A 190 0.59 12.08 12.08
CA MET A 190 0.81 10.78 12.71
C MET A 190 2.28 10.40 12.62
N SER A 191 2.91 10.21 13.78
CA SER A 191 4.27 9.68 13.90
C SER A 191 4.29 8.13 13.90
N PRO A 192 5.46 7.49 13.71
CA PRO A 192 5.56 6.03 13.57
C PRO A 192 4.91 5.24 14.71
N GLU A 193 5.04 5.70 15.95
CA GLU A 193 4.49 5.03 17.14
C GLU A 193 2.96 4.89 17.14
N PHE A 194 2.26 5.73 16.38
CA PHE A 194 0.80 5.66 16.22
C PHE A 194 0.38 4.88 14.98
N ALA A 195 1.29 4.65 14.04
CA ALA A 195 1.03 3.90 12.81
C ALA A 195 1.33 2.40 12.96
N VAL A 196 2.25 2.04 13.86
CA VAL A 196 2.60 0.63 14.13
C VAL A 196 1.48 -0.12 14.88
N PRO A 197 1.38 -1.45 14.68
CA PRO A 197 0.47 -2.28 15.48
C PRO A 197 0.78 -2.19 16.97
N LYS A 198 -0.27 -2.12 17.80
CA LYS A 198 -0.09 -2.25 19.25
C LYS A 198 0.40 -3.66 19.57
N LEU A 199 1.47 -3.76 20.35
CA LEU A 199 1.90 -5.03 20.92
C LEU A 199 0.81 -5.52 21.88
N SER A 200 0.12 -6.60 21.53
CA SER A 200 -0.76 -7.30 22.46
C SER A 200 0.11 -7.91 23.57
N PRO A 201 -0.07 -7.55 24.85
CA PRO A 201 0.65 -8.18 25.95
C PRO A 201 0.39 -9.70 26.05
N LEU A 202 -0.67 -10.18 25.38
CA LEU A 202 -1.09 -11.58 25.32
C LEU A 202 -0.62 -12.31 24.06
N TRP A 203 0.28 -11.73 23.26
CA TRP A 203 0.88 -12.40 22.09
C TRP A 203 1.30 -13.85 22.42
N TRP A 204 1.91 -14.08 23.58
CA TRP A 204 2.37 -15.42 23.99
C TRP A 204 1.22 -16.42 24.16
N ALA A 205 0.06 -15.97 24.63
CA ALA A 205 -1.14 -16.81 24.75
C ALA A 205 -1.71 -17.17 23.37
N GLU A 206 -1.60 -16.27 22.39
CA GLU A 206 -2.02 -16.51 21.00
C GLU A 206 -1.10 -17.53 20.28
N ILE A 207 0.20 -17.59 20.64
CA ILE A 207 1.14 -18.63 20.15
C ILE A 207 0.79 -20.01 20.69
N GLU A 208 0.47 -20.13 21.99
CA GLU A 208 0.16 -21.44 22.59
C GLU A 208 -1.16 -22.02 22.05
N ILE A 209 -2.14 -21.17 21.76
CA ILE A 209 -3.43 -21.60 21.17
C ILE A 209 -3.25 -22.06 19.71
N SER A 210 -2.29 -21.49 18.98
CA SER A 210 -2.03 -21.86 17.58
C SER A 210 -1.11 -23.08 17.40
N SER A 211 -0.46 -23.52 18.49
CA SER A 211 0.43 -24.70 18.51
C SER A 211 -0.23 -25.95 19.11
N ALA A 212 -1.50 -25.87 19.49
CA ALA A 212 -2.27 -26.92 20.16
C ALA A 212 -3.34 -27.56 19.26
#